data_AF-A0A139NBE1-F1
#
_entry.id   AF-A0A139NBE1-F1
#
_cell.length_a   1.000
_cell.length_b   1.000
_cell.length_c   1.000
_cell.angle_alpha   90.00
_cell.angle_beta   90.00
_cell.angle_gamma   90.00
#
_symmetry.space_group_name_H-M   'P 1'
#
loop_
_entity.id
_entity.type
_entity.pdbx_description
1 polymer ?
#
loop_
_entity_poly.entity_id
_entity_poly.type
_entity_poly.pdbx_seq_one_letter_code
_entity_poly.pdbx_strand_id
1 'polypeptide(L)'
;MDYRPDYSDKNFIGARSIFASILYFILACFNYFLAFAYFAFIRELYSNHAKISSILICYFICYNLFFLIRELNFKILHWCGYHALPKYYRFGRGRFPLFNKITKTYKRLYRRRSRKHQFLFLLSYLLYLNLVPICPFIYFYFIIHFNKTDFNNENKIYSFIIFILLFVLIYILELFFKRYRKWYTKHFNLDDRLEEHEFPIFFLKEK
;
A
#
# COMPACT_ATOMS: atom_id res chain seq x y z
N MET A 1 -8.36 24.07 25.49
CA MET A 1 -9.11 23.10 24.66
C MET A 1 -8.17 22.58 23.59
N ASP A 2 -7.81 21.30 23.65
CA ASP A 2 -7.01 20.69 22.57
C ASP A 2 -7.79 20.73 21.27
N TYR A 3 -7.15 21.32 20.26
CA TYR A 3 -7.68 21.43 18.91
C TYR A 3 -8.08 20.04 18.39
N ARG A 4 -9.36 19.88 18.06
CA ARG A 4 -9.92 18.63 17.53
C ARG A 4 -9.81 18.68 16.01
N PRO A 5 -8.92 17.90 15.37
CA PRO A 5 -8.73 17.98 13.94
C PRO A 5 -9.96 17.43 13.21
N ASP A 6 -10.53 18.27 12.33
CA ASP A 6 -11.60 17.88 11.41
C ASP A 6 -11.16 18.22 9.98
N TYR A 7 -11.40 17.30 9.04
CA TYR A 7 -11.17 17.52 7.62
C TYR A 7 -12.18 18.51 6.98
N SER A 8 -13.12 19.05 7.74
CA SER A 8 -13.91 20.22 7.33
C SER A 8 -13.14 21.54 7.52
N ASP A 9 -12.09 21.56 8.34
CA ASP A 9 -11.32 22.77 8.64
C ASP A 9 -10.29 23.08 7.54
N LYS A 10 -10.67 23.98 6.64
CA LYS A 10 -9.81 24.47 5.55
C LYS A 10 -8.52 25.12 6.06
N ASN A 11 -8.54 25.71 7.27
CA ASN A 11 -7.35 26.33 7.87
C ASN A 11 -6.36 25.29 8.41
N PHE A 12 -6.82 24.06 8.64
CA PHE A 12 -5.99 22.93 9.02
C PHE A 12 -5.46 22.17 7.80
N ILE A 13 -6.31 21.92 6.82
CA ILE A 13 -5.94 21.20 5.60
C ILE A 13 -4.97 21.99 4.73
N GLY A 14 -5.12 23.32 4.66
CA GLY A 14 -4.31 24.18 3.80
C GLY A 14 -4.73 24.14 2.32
N ALA A 15 -4.07 24.97 1.51
CA ALA A 15 -4.40 25.12 0.09
C ALA A 15 -3.93 23.92 -0.74
N ARG A 16 -4.73 23.54 -1.75
CA ARG A 16 -4.37 22.49 -2.72
C ARG A 16 -3.14 22.90 -3.53
N SER A 17 -2.29 21.92 -3.83
CA SER A 17 -1.10 22.11 -4.67
C SER A 17 -1.13 21.15 -5.86
N ILE A 18 -1.33 21.72 -7.05
CA ILE A 18 -1.21 20.99 -8.32
C ILE A 18 0.24 20.59 -8.55
N PHE A 19 1.19 21.48 -8.23
CA PHE A 19 2.63 21.22 -8.35
C PHE A 19 3.07 19.95 -7.60
N ALA A 20 2.65 19.79 -6.34
CA ALA A 20 2.99 18.61 -5.55
C ALA A 20 2.37 17.32 -6.14
N SER A 21 1.19 17.43 -6.74
CA SER A 21 0.53 16.30 -7.42
C SER A 21 1.27 15.89 -8.70
N ILE A 22 1.77 16.86 -9.48
CA ILE A 22 2.61 16.62 -10.67
C ILE A 22 3.95 16.01 -10.26
N LEU A 23 4.59 16.54 -9.22
CA LEU A 23 5.85 15.99 -8.72
C LEU A 23 5.68 14.55 -8.23
N TYR A 24 4.60 14.26 -7.50
CA TYR A 24 4.26 12.88 -7.13
C TYR A 24 4.05 11.99 -8.36
N PHE A 25 3.36 12.49 -9.39
CA PHE A 25 3.12 11.73 -10.61
C PHE A 25 4.44 11.30 -11.27
N ILE A 26 5.42 12.21 -11.38
CA ILE A 26 6.75 11.92 -11.92
C ILE A 26 7.44 10.83 -11.08
N LEU A 27 7.43 10.96 -9.75
CA LEU A 27 8.00 9.98 -8.83
C LEU A 27 7.30 8.61 -8.92
N ALA A 28 5.98 8.61 -9.11
CA ALA A 28 5.20 7.39 -9.30
C ALA A 28 5.56 6.71 -10.62
N CYS A 29 5.67 7.46 -11.72
CA CYS A 29 6.13 6.93 -13.01
C CYS A 29 7.51 6.27 -12.89
N PHE A 30 8.44 6.90 -12.16
CA PHE A 30 9.75 6.29 -11.90
C PHE A 30 9.64 4.99 -11.09
N ASN A 31 8.80 4.95 -10.06
CA ASN A 31 8.57 3.74 -9.27
C ASN A 31 7.97 2.59 -10.11
N TYR A 32 7.03 2.90 -11.03
CA TYR A 32 6.48 1.91 -11.96
C TYR A 32 7.50 1.45 -13.01
N PHE A 33 8.35 2.35 -13.51
CA PHE A 33 9.45 1.98 -14.40
C PHE A 33 10.43 1.01 -13.70
N LEU A 34 10.75 1.28 -12.43
CA LEU A 34 11.57 0.38 -11.62
C LEU A 34 10.90 -0.98 -11.40
N ALA A 35 9.59 -1.01 -11.15
CA ALA A 35 8.83 -2.26 -11.06
C ALA A 35 8.87 -3.07 -12.36
N PHE A 36 8.83 -2.41 -13.52
CA PHE A 36 8.99 -3.07 -14.81
C PHE A 36 10.41 -3.64 -14.98
N ALA A 37 11.45 -2.91 -14.58
CA ALA A 37 12.82 -3.41 -14.58
C ALA A 37 12.98 -4.64 -13.66
N TYR A 38 12.36 -4.64 -12.48
CA TYR A 38 12.32 -5.80 -11.59
C TYR A 38 11.65 -7.01 -12.26
N PHE A 39 10.53 -6.80 -12.95
CA PHE A 39 9.84 -7.87 -13.68
C PHE A 39 10.72 -8.44 -14.81
N ALA A 40 11.40 -7.59 -15.57
CA ALA A 40 12.32 -8.01 -16.62
C ALA A 40 13.48 -8.86 -16.06
N PHE A 41 14.08 -8.42 -14.94
CA PHE A 41 15.14 -9.15 -14.25
C PHE A 41 14.66 -10.53 -13.74
N ILE A 42 13.47 -10.59 -13.14
CA ILE A 42 12.87 -11.86 -12.70
C ILE A 42 12.62 -12.80 -13.87
N ARG A 43 12.19 -12.27 -15.03
CA ARG A 43 11.99 -13.06 -16.26
C ARG A 43 13.30 -13.64 -16.77
N GLU A 44 14.38 -12.86 -16.74
CA GLU A 44 15.71 -13.31 -17.13
C GLU A 44 16.23 -14.41 -16.21
N LEU A 45 16.07 -14.27 -14.88
CA LEU A 45 16.38 -15.33 -13.92
C LEU A 45 15.60 -16.62 -14.20
N TYR A 46 14.32 -16.51 -14.54
CA TYR A 46 13.50 -17.65 -14.92
C TYR A 46 13.99 -18.30 -16.23
N SER A 47 14.34 -17.50 -17.23
CA SER A 47 14.88 -17.98 -18.52
C SER A 47 16.22 -18.71 -18.36
N ASN A 48 17.07 -18.26 -17.43
CA ASN A 48 18.36 -18.87 -17.14
C ASN A 48 18.26 -20.12 -16.25
N HIS A 49 17.05 -20.67 -16.06
CA HIS A 49 16.76 -21.82 -15.20
C HIS A 49 17.32 -21.65 -13.77
N ALA A 50 17.33 -20.42 -13.26
CA ALA A 50 17.73 -20.17 -11.87
C ALA A 50 16.81 -20.94 -10.91
N LYS A 51 17.35 -21.30 -9.74
CA LYS A 51 16.57 -21.99 -8.71
C LYS A 51 15.31 -21.21 -8.38
N ILE A 52 14.17 -21.90 -8.31
CA ILE A 52 12.85 -21.31 -7.98
C ILE A 52 12.93 -20.51 -6.66
N SER A 53 13.70 -21.00 -5.67
CA SER A 53 13.91 -20.30 -4.41
C SER A 53 14.57 -18.92 -4.58
N SER A 54 15.52 -18.77 -5.51
CA SER A 54 16.16 -17.48 -5.82
C SER A 54 15.16 -16.51 -6.45
N ILE A 55 14.36 -17.00 -7.39
CA ILE A 55 13.32 -16.22 -8.06
C ILE A 55 12.28 -15.69 -7.05
N LEU A 56 11.86 -16.55 -6.10
CA LEU A 56 10.93 -16.18 -5.03
C LEU A 56 11.52 -15.12 -4.10
N ILE A 57 12.78 -15.26 -3.71
CA ILE A 57 13.48 -14.27 -2.87
C ILE A 57 13.56 -12.93 -3.61
N CYS A 58 13.95 -12.92 -4.88
CA CYS A 58 14.00 -11.71 -5.70
C CYS A 58 12.62 -11.06 -5.83
N TYR A 59 11.57 -11.84 -6.11
CA TYR A 59 10.20 -11.33 -6.19
C TYR A 59 9.76 -10.69 -4.87
N PHE A 60 10.02 -11.34 -3.73
CA PHE A 60 9.72 -10.82 -2.41
C PHE A 60 10.45 -9.49 -2.15
N ILE A 61 11.75 -9.41 -2.44
CA ILE A 61 12.53 -8.18 -2.26
C ILE A 61 12.01 -7.06 -3.15
N CYS A 62 11.86 -7.30 -4.45
CA CYS A 62 11.40 -6.30 -5.43
C CYS A 62 10.00 -5.77 -5.09
N TYR A 63 9.09 -6.64 -4.67
CA TYR A 63 7.74 -6.26 -4.26
C TYR A 63 7.77 -5.33 -3.04
N ASN A 64 8.53 -5.68 -2.00
CA ASN A 64 8.67 -4.82 -0.82
C ASN A 64 9.33 -3.47 -1.16
N LEU A 65 10.37 -3.48 -2.00
CA LEU A 65 11.03 -2.25 -2.44
C LEU A 65 10.08 -1.29 -3.15
N PHE A 66 9.19 -1.80 -4.02
CA PHE A 66 8.19 -0.98 -4.70
C PHE A 66 7.27 -0.23 -3.72
N PHE A 67 6.76 -0.92 -2.69
CA PHE A 67 5.90 -0.28 -1.68
C PHE A 67 6.70 0.68 -0.79
N LEU A 68 7.92 0.34 -0.41
CA LEU A 68 8.79 1.21 0.37
C LEU A 68 9.12 2.51 -0.37
N ILE A 69 9.47 2.43 -1.66
CA ILE A 69 9.72 3.61 -2.50
C ILE A 69 8.45 4.45 -2.65
N ARG A 70 7.28 3.81 -2.81
CA ARG A 70 6.00 4.53 -2.84
C ARG A 70 5.76 5.32 -1.56
N GLU A 71 5.97 4.73 -0.38
CA GLU A 71 5.83 5.43 0.91
C GLU A 71 6.89 6.53 1.09
N LEU A 72 8.12 6.28 0.63
CA LEU A 72 9.20 7.26 0.65
C LEU A 72 8.85 8.50 -0.20
N ASN A 73 8.23 8.32 -1.37
CA ASN A 73 7.76 9.42 -2.21
C ASN A 73 6.76 10.34 -1.47
N PHE A 74 5.84 9.77 -0.70
CA PHE A 74 4.93 10.56 0.15
C PHE A 74 5.67 11.32 1.25
N LYS A 75 6.70 10.70 1.86
CA LYS A 75 7.52 11.36 2.87
C LYS A 75 8.39 12.49 2.30
N ILE A 76 8.92 12.34 1.09
CA ILE A 76 9.62 13.41 0.39
C ILE A 76 8.70 14.62 0.21
N LEU A 77 7.48 14.41 -0.29
CA LEU A 77 6.51 15.50 -0.46
C LEU A 77 6.10 16.13 0.87
N HIS A 78 5.98 15.32 1.92
CA HIS A 78 5.77 15.80 3.28
C HIS A 78 6.92 16.70 3.75
N TRP A 79 8.17 16.35 3.48
CA TRP A 79 9.32 17.21 3.78
C TRP A 79 9.33 18.49 2.94
N CYS A 80 8.87 18.43 1.69
CA CYS A 80 8.63 19.60 0.85
C CYS A 80 7.46 20.48 1.33
N GLY A 81 6.77 20.10 2.41
CA GLY A 81 5.70 20.89 3.01
C GLY A 81 4.30 20.55 2.48
N TYR A 82 4.09 19.34 1.96
CA TYR A 82 2.79 18.90 1.43
C TYR A 82 2.31 17.60 2.07
N HIS A 83 1.04 17.52 2.47
CA HIS A 83 0.43 16.28 2.94
C HIS A 83 -0.62 15.77 1.95
N ALA A 84 -0.70 14.45 1.80
CA ALA A 84 -1.67 13.82 0.93
C ALA A 84 -3.04 13.79 1.61
N LEU A 85 -4.10 13.97 0.81
CA LEU A 85 -5.46 13.81 1.30
C LEU A 85 -5.72 12.37 1.79
N PRO A 86 -6.61 12.19 2.79
CA PRO A 86 -6.88 10.88 3.41
C PRO A 86 -7.53 9.90 2.43
N LYS A 87 -8.44 10.40 1.58
CA LYS A 87 -9.15 9.61 0.57
C LYS A 87 -8.70 10.00 -0.82
N TYR A 88 -8.50 8.98 -1.66
CA TYR A 88 -8.56 9.17 -3.11
C TYR A 88 -9.93 9.74 -3.48
N TYR A 89 -9.95 10.82 -4.26
CA TYR A 89 -11.18 11.41 -4.76
C TYR A 89 -11.89 10.42 -5.72
N ARG A 90 -13.17 10.09 -5.46
CA ARG A 90 -14.05 9.23 -6.32
C ARG A 90 -14.23 9.91 -7.71
N PHE A 91 -14.32 9.29 -8.90
CA PHE A 91 -14.45 7.91 -9.40
C PHE A 91 -14.12 7.95 -10.93
N GLY A 92 -13.56 6.88 -11.54
CA GLY A 92 -13.63 6.65 -13.00
C GLY A 92 -12.43 7.01 -13.91
N ARG A 93 -11.42 7.75 -13.44
CA ARG A 93 -10.18 8.06 -14.21
C ARG A 93 -8.99 8.05 -13.26
N GLY A 94 -7.94 7.27 -13.55
CA GLY A 94 -6.62 7.19 -12.88
C GLY A 94 -6.43 7.82 -11.48
N ARG A 95 -6.13 6.99 -10.47
CA ARG A 95 -5.95 7.40 -9.06
C ARG A 95 -4.64 8.17 -8.81
N PHE A 96 -4.67 9.50 -8.84
CA PHE A 96 -3.58 10.33 -8.33
C PHE A 96 -3.90 10.92 -6.96
N PRO A 97 -3.00 10.80 -5.96
CA PRO A 97 -3.17 11.46 -4.68
C PRO A 97 -3.08 12.97 -4.87
N LEU A 98 -4.03 13.68 -4.28
CA LEU A 98 -4.04 15.13 -4.23
C LEU A 98 -3.33 15.60 -2.96
N PHE A 99 -2.58 16.68 -3.09
CA PHE A 99 -1.77 17.23 -2.01
C PHE A 99 -2.23 18.61 -1.58
N ASN A 100 -2.15 18.87 -0.27
CA ASN A 100 -2.36 20.18 0.31
C ASN A 100 -1.09 20.67 1.01
N LYS A 101 -0.92 22.00 1.04
CA LYS A 101 0.19 22.64 1.75
C LYS A 101 0.00 22.46 3.26
N ILE A 102 1.07 22.03 3.93
CA ILE A 102 1.10 21.85 5.38
C ILE A 102 0.95 23.22 6.07
N THR A 103 -0.05 23.31 6.93
CA THR A 103 -0.32 24.48 7.76
C THR A 103 0.47 24.41 9.07
N LYS A 104 0.60 25.54 9.79
CA LYS A 104 1.30 25.57 11.09
C LYS A 104 0.60 24.67 12.13
N THR A 105 -0.73 24.66 12.12
CA THR A 105 -1.57 23.83 12.99
C THR A 105 -1.36 22.34 12.68
N TYR A 106 -1.42 21.95 11.41
CA TYR A 106 -1.11 20.59 10.96
C TYR A 106 0.28 20.14 11.39
N LYS A 107 1.30 20.97 11.16
CA LYS A 107 2.69 20.67 11.51
C LYS A 107 2.86 20.46 13.02
N ARG A 108 2.21 21.28 13.86
CA ARG A 108 2.26 21.12 15.33
C ARG A 108 1.62 19.81 15.77
N LEU A 109 0.46 19.48 15.23
CA LEU A 109 -0.24 18.24 15.54
C LEU A 109 0.57 17.03 15.07
N TYR A 110 1.04 17.03 13.81
CA TYR A 110 1.84 15.95 13.23
C TYR A 110 3.14 15.66 14.02
N ARG A 111 3.67 16.62 14.77
CA ARG A 111 4.82 16.39 15.67
C ARG A 111 4.47 15.59 16.91
N ARG A 112 3.22 15.61 17.37
CA ARG A 112 2.72 14.85 18.54
C ARG A 112 2.46 13.37 18.24
N ARG A 113 2.58 12.95 16.98
CA ARG A 113 2.32 11.56 16.56
C ARG A 113 3.29 10.56 17.19
N SER A 114 2.82 9.34 17.40
CA SER A 114 3.65 8.26 17.91
C SER A 114 4.43 7.56 16.81
N ARG A 115 5.72 7.91 16.64
CA ARG A 115 6.59 7.33 15.61
C ARG A 115 6.74 5.80 15.75
N LYS A 116 6.82 5.31 16.99
CA LYS A 116 6.92 3.87 17.29
C LYS A 116 5.72 3.09 16.73
N HIS A 117 4.51 3.55 17.02
CA HIS A 117 3.30 2.89 16.55
C HIS A 117 3.07 3.06 15.05
N GLN A 118 3.53 4.16 14.45
CA GLN A 118 3.55 4.30 12.99
C GLN A 118 4.45 3.28 12.32
N PHE A 119 5.66 3.08 12.86
CA PHE A 119 6.62 2.11 12.33
C PHE A 119 6.10 0.67 12.48
N LEU A 120 5.59 0.31 13.66
CA LEU A 120 5.04 -1.03 13.91
C LEU A 120 3.83 -1.33 13.01
N PHE A 121 2.96 -0.35 12.79
CA PHE A 121 1.84 -0.49 11.86
C PHE A 121 2.29 -0.60 10.40
N LEU A 122 3.32 0.15 9.99
CA LEU A 122 3.92 0.03 8.65
C LEU A 122 4.48 -1.37 8.41
N LEU A 123 5.18 -1.94 9.38
CA LEU A 123 5.70 -3.31 9.28
C LEU A 123 4.56 -4.33 9.14
N SER A 124 3.50 -4.16 9.93
CA SER A 124 2.30 -5.01 9.86
C SER A 124 1.60 -4.88 8.50
N TYR A 125 1.54 -3.66 7.96
CA TYR A 125 0.95 -3.38 6.65
C TYR A 125 1.78 -3.96 5.49
N LEU A 126 3.12 -3.88 5.55
CA LEU A 126 3.98 -4.53 4.56
C LEU A 126 3.81 -6.05 4.61
N LEU A 127 3.70 -6.65 5.79
CA LEU A 127 3.42 -8.08 5.92
C LEU A 127 2.07 -8.46 5.30
N TYR A 128 1.01 -7.67 5.57
CA TYR A 128 -0.28 -7.81 4.90
C TYR A 128 -0.16 -7.72 3.38
N LEU A 129 0.54 -6.70 2.88
CA LEU A 129 0.73 -6.49 1.44
C LEU A 129 1.49 -7.63 0.78
N ASN A 130 2.37 -8.35 1.48
CA ASN A 130 3.07 -9.54 0.96
C ASN A 130 2.18 -10.78 0.86
N LEU A 131 1.08 -10.87 1.60
CA LEU A 131 0.12 -11.97 1.48
C LEU A 131 -0.75 -11.85 0.21
N VAL A 132 -0.99 -10.61 -0.23
CA VAL A 132 -1.76 -10.32 -1.45
C VAL A 132 -1.12 -10.88 -2.74
N PRO A 133 0.19 -10.73 -3.03
CA PRO A 133 0.83 -11.23 -4.24
C PRO A 133 1.13 -12.73 -4.21
N ILE A 134 1.19 -13.35 -3.03
CA ILE A 134 1.29 -14.82 -2.91
C ILE A 134 0.07 -15.48 -3.55
N CYS A 135 -1.11 -14.89 -3.42
CA CYS A 135 -2.35 -15.40 -4.00
C CYS A 135 -2.30 -15.53 -5.55
N PRO A 136 -2.02 -14.47 -6.33
CA PRO A 136 -1.86 -14.56 -7.78
C PRO A 136 -0.60 -15.33 -8.19
N PHE A 137 0.47 -15.35 -7.39
CA PHE A 137 1.63 -16.21 -7.69
C PHE A 137 1.26 -17.69 -7.69
N ILE A 138 0.52 -18.14 -6.67
CA ILE A 138 -0.03 -19.50 -6.61
C ILE A 138 -0.90 -19.75 -7.86
N TYR A 139 -1.76 -18.80 -8.23
CA TYR A 139 -2.59 -18.93 -9.44
C TYR A 139 -1.79 -19.12 -10.73
N PHE A 140 -0.77 -18.27 -10.97
CA PHE A 140 0.06 -18.35 -12.16
C PHE A 140 0.88 -19.64 -12.19
N TYR A 141 1.39 -20.08 -11.04
CA TYR A 141 2.04 -21.38 -10.91
C TYR A 141 1.09 -22.53 -11.31
N PHE A 142 -0.15 -22.51 -10.81
CA PHE A 142 -1.19 -23.47 -11.18
C PHE A 142 -1.47 -23.44 -12.70
N ILE A 143 -1.67 -22.25 -13.30
CA ILE A 143 -1.90 -22.13 -14.75
C ILE A 143 -0.74 -22.71 -15.56
N ILE A 144 0.49 -22.34 -15.25
CA ILE A 144 1.67 -22.76 -16.02
C ILE A 144 1.88 -24.27 -15.93
N HIS A 145 1.65 -24.85 -14.74
CA HIS A 145 1.86 -26.28 -14.52
C HIS A 145 0.73 -27.15 -15.10
N PHE A 146 -0.52 -26.66 -15.09
CA PHE A 146 -1.67 -27.37 -15.68
C PHE A 146 -1.82 -27.17 -17.19
N ASN A 147 -1.31 -26.07 -17.76
CA ASN A 147 -1.28 -25.88 -19.22
C ASN A 147 -0.37 -26.89 -19.95
N LYS A 148 0.53 -27.58 -19.24
CA LYS A 148 1.51 -28.50 -19.85
C LYS A 148 1.03 -29.95 -19.98
N THR A 149 -0.06 -30.34 -19.33
CA THR A 149 -0.54 -31.74 -19.30
C THR A 149 -2.07 -31.78 -19.31
N ASP A 150 -2.65 -32.21 -20.43
CA ASP A 150 -4.05 -32.61 -20.63
C ASP A 150 -5.15 -31.65 -20.14
N PHE A 151 -5.52 -30.75 -21.05
CA PHE A 151 -6.62 -29.80 -20.88
C PHE A 151 -8.01 -30.45 -21.11
N ASN A 152 -8.37 -31.44 -20.30
CA ASN A 152 -9.75 -31.95 -20.22
C ASN A 152 -10.69 -30.94 -19.54
N ASN A 153 -11.99 -30.97 -19.87
CA ASN A 153 -12.99 -30.02 -19.37
C ASN A 153 -13.07 -29.94 -17.83
N GLU A 154 -12.78 -31.03 -17.11
CA GLU A 154 -12.79 -31.07 -15.64
C GLU A 154 -11.66 -30.21 -15.02
N ASN A 155 -10.47 -30.19 -15.63
CA ASN A 155 -9.32 -29.41 -15.15
C ASN A 155 -9.56 -27.88 -15.26
N LYS A 156 -10.39 -27.45 -16.22
CA LYS A 156 -10.80 -26.04 -16.37
C LYS A 156 -11.70 -25.58 -15.21
N ILE A 157 -12.59 -26.45 -14.75
CA ILE A 157 -13.51 -26.15 -13.65
C ILE A 157 -12.71 -25.96 -12.35
N TYR A 158 -11.74 -26.84 -12.06
CA TYR A 158 -10.88 -26.70 -10.89
C TYR A 158 -10.02 -25.44 -10.92
N SER A 159 -9.44 -25.08 -12.07
CA SER A 159 -8.66 -23.83 -12.22
C SER A 159 -9.52 -22.59 -11.96
N PHE A 160 -10.76 -22.59 -12.47
CA PHE A 160 -11.72 -21.51 -12.24
C PHE A 160 -12.17 -21.43 -10.76
N ILE A 161 -12.39 -22.56 -10.10
CA ILE A 161 -12.69 -22.62 -8.67
C ILE A 161 -11.52 -22.05 -7.84
N ILE A 162 -10.28 -22.45 -8.16
CA ILE A 162 -9.08 -21.92 -7.49
C ILE A 162 -8.98 -20.40 -7.67
N PHE A 163 -9.24 -19.89 -8.88
CA PHE A 163 -9.27 -18.45 -9.14
C PHE A 163 -10.27 -17.73 -8.23
N ILE A 164 -11.51 -18.22 -8.14
CA ILE A 164 -12.54 -17.65 -7.26
C ILE A 164 -12.10 -17.70 -5.80
N LEU A 165 -11.56 -18.83 -5.34
CA LEU A 165 -11.08 -18.99 -3.96
C LEU A 165 -9.97 -17.99 -3.62
N LEU A 166 -9.11 -17.64 -4.57
CA LEU A 166 -8.08 -16.63 -4.36
C LEU A 166 -8.66 -15.23 -4.22
N PHE A 167 -9.68 -14.85 -5.00
CA PHE A 167 -10.39 -13.59 -4.80
C PHE A 167 -11.09 -13.53 -3.44
N VAL A 168 -11.72 -14.63 -3.03
CA VAL A 168 -12.34 -14.76 -1.71
C VAL A 168 -11.28 -14.61 -0.61
N LEU A 169 -10.12 -15.24 -0.77
CA LEU A 169 -9.00 -15.14 0.17
C LEU A 169 -8.49 -13.71 0.29
N ILE A 170 -8.26 -13.00 -0.82
CA ILE A 170 -7.86 -11.59 -0.83
C ILE A 170 -8.91 -10.73 -0.11
N TYR A 171 -10.20 -10.96 -0.36
CA TYR A 171 -11.28 -10.25 0.30
C TYR A 171 -11.31 -10.50 1.81
N ILE A 172 -11.13 -11.75 2.24
CA ILE A 172 -11.04 -12.13 3.65
C ILE A 172 -9.84 -11.46 4.31
N LEU A 173 -8.66 -11.47 3.66
CA LEU A 173 -7.45 -10.80 4.14
C LEU A 173 -7.69 -9.29 4.35
N GLU A 174 -8.35 -8.63 3.40
CA GLU A 174 -8.73 -7.21 3.52
C GLU A 174 -9.68 -6.95 4.70
N LEU A 175 -10.65 -7.84 4.93
CA LEU A 175 -11.53 -7.77 6.11
C LEU A 175 -10.76 -7.97 7.42
N PHE A 176 -9.85 -8.95 7.47
CA PHE A 176 -8.99 -9.17 8.62
C PHE A 176 -8.10 -7.96 8.89
N PHE A 177 -7.53 -7.35 7.86
CA PHE A 177 -6.69 -6.16 8.03
C PHE A 177 -7.48 -4.96 8.58
N LYS A 178 -8.73 -4.76 8.12
CA LYS A 178 -9.65 -3.75 8.70
C LYS A 178 -9.94 -4.02 10.17
N ARG A 179 -10.15 -5.28 10.56
CA ARG A 179 -10.34 -5.67 11.97
C ARG A 179 -9.06 -5.45 12.77
N TYR A 180 -7.90 -5.83 12.22
CA TYR A 180 -6.60 -5.60 12.82
C TYR A 180 -6.35 -4.13 13.11
N ARG A 181 -6.63 -3.23 12.16
CA ARG A 181 -6.51 -1.78 12.36
C ARG A 181 -7.35 -1.28 13.56
N LYS A 182 -8.60 -1.74 13.68
CA LYS A 182 -9.47 -1.40 14.82
C LYS A 182 -8.96 -1.98 16.14
N TRP A 183 -8.46 -3.21 16.11
CA TRP A 183 -7.86 -3.84 17.28
C TRP A 183 -6.58 -3.10 17.71
N TYR A 184 -5.70 -2.77 16.77
CA TYR A 184 -4.44 -2.06 16.99
C TYR A 184 -4.66 -0.70 17.67
N THR A 185 -5.60 0.10 17.14
CA THR A 185 -5.94 1.41 17.70
C THR A 185 -6.53 1.29 19.11
N LYS A 186 -7.39 0.31 19.36
CA LYS A 186 -7.96 0.07 20.69
C LYS A 186 -6.92 -0.45 21.69
N HIS A 187 -6.11 -1.41 21.29
CA HIS A 187 -5.13 -2.09 22.15
C HIS A 187 -4.05 -1.12 22.63
N PHE A 188 -3.55 -0.26 21.74
CA PHE A 188 -2.53 0.73 22.08
C PHE A 188 -3.10 2.09 22.54
N ASN A 189 -4.42 2.19 22.73
CA ASN A 189 -5.13 3.43 23.08
C ASN A 189 -4.75 4.63 22.18
N LEU A 190 -4.80 4.40 20.87
CA LEU A 190 -4.39 5.37 19.86
C LEU A 190 -5.60 6.13 19.28
N ASP A 191 -5.37 7.38 18.92
CA ASP A 191 -6.24 8.17 18.05
C ASP A 191 -5.71 8.10 16.61
N ASP A 192 -6.53 7.65 15.66
CA ASP A 192 -6.19 7.49 14.23
C ASP A 192 -7.10 8.31 13.32
N ARG A 193 -7.74 9.36 13.85
CA ARG A 193 -8.65 10.23 13.09
C ARG A 193 -8.01 10.96 11.91
N LEU A 194 -6.68 11.03 11.86
CA LEU A 194 -5.95 11.57 10.71
C LEU A 194 -5.35 10.44 9.89
N GLU A 195 -5.48 10.55 8.59
CA GLU A 195 -4.90 9.67 7.58
C GLU A 195 -4.18 10.52 6.51
N GLU A 196 -3.02 10.04 6.06
CA GLU A 196 -2.32 10.50 4.86
C GLU A 196 -2.31 9.33 3.88
N HIS A 197 -2.97 9.45 2.72
CA HIS A 197 -3.02 8.38 1.71
C HIS A 197 -3.46 7.02 2.29
N GLU A 198 -4.65 6.96 2.89
CA GLU A 198 -5.20 5.73 3.52
C GLU A 198 -4.37 5.17 4.70
N PHE A 199 -3.25 5.82 5.05
CA PHE A 199 -2.39 5.43 6.15
C PHE A 199 -2.67 6.26 7.40
N PRO A 200 -3.09 5.62 8.52
CA PRO A 200 -3.41 6.34 9.75
C PRO A 200 -2.18 7.01 10.38
N ILE A 201 -2.39 8.22 10.89
CA ILE A 201 -1.47 8.94 11.75
C ILE A 201 -1.90 8.69 13.19
N PHE A 202 -1.14 7.85 13.90
CA PHE A 202 -1.43 7.53 15.29
C PHE A 202 -0.94 8.59 16.27
N PHE A 203 -1.82 8.98 17.18
CA PHE A 203 -1.52 9.74 18.39
C PHE A 203 -1.82 8.91 19.62
N LEU A 204 -1.06 9.09 20.70
CA LEU A 204 -1.45 8.51 21.99
C LEU A 204 -2.61 9.35 22.53
N LYS A 205 -3.71 8.70 22.95
CA LYS A 205 -4.74 9.42 23.69
C LYS A 205 -4.16 9.85 25.03
N GLU A 206 -4.28 11.12 25.34
CA GLU A 206 -3.99 11.62 26.68
C GLU A 206 -4.90 10.87 27.67
N LYS A 207 -4.31 10.43 28.80
CA LYS A 207 -5.03 9.74 29.87
C LYS A 207 -5.94 10.72 30.59
#